data_AF-A0A367YXT2-F1
#
_entry.id   AF-A0A367YXT2-F1
#
_cell.length_a   1.000
_cell.length_b   1.000
_cell.length_c   1.000
_cell.angle_alpha   90.00
_cell.angle_beta   90.00
_cell.angle_gamma   90.00
#
_symmetry.space_group_name_H-M   'P 1'
#
loop_
_entity.id
_entity.type
_entity.pdbx_description
1 polymer ?
#
loop_
_entity_poly.entity_id
_entity_poly.type
_entity_poly.pdbx_seq_one_letter_code
_entity_poly.pdbx_strand_id
1 'polypeptide(L)'
;MGGVGAHRRDRDQVGEVAADPRHHLVEGGGEGLGGRHGATLPRGRGRRPVPVGGLGRSGQDGRVRQGAVGQVRVVRVDGRELVEKRFADPVRHDTEVQALRALAGSGLPVPELVAVAPGSVLMTLLPGERVDGLDASRQIAGIGASAALLHELHRLPPPTGLPGPPDDARTIHRYREAGGPPLPLRIPPASGRVLCHGDWTNGNLLLSGELVSGVVDWEAAHVGDPLRELSRAAYGASRDDPRRGEALVEAYGADPADVRVWLPLHAAELWLWFREAGPPEYLDRLTRELRSWPA
;
A
#
# COMPACT_ATOMS: atom_id res chain seq x y z
N MET A 1 -39.92 33.86 -21.73
CA MET A 1 -40.10 35.08 -22.55
C MET A 1 -39.42 36.22 -21.81
N GLY A 2 -38.63 37.11 -22.40
CA GLY A 2 -38.09 37.20 -23.78
C GLY A 2 -37.46 38.58 -24.02
N GLY A 3 -36.36 38.67 -24.78
CA GLY A 3 -35.56 39.90 -24.96
C GLY A 3 -34.54 40.09 -23.83
N VAL A 4 -33.20 40.13 -23.99
CA VAL A 4 -32.28 40.47 -25.10
C VAL A 4 -32.11 41.98 -25.33
N GLY A 5 -30.92 42.47 -24.95
CA GLY A 5 -30.35 43.75 -25.37
C GLY A 5 -28.83 43.64 -25.30
N ALA A 6 -28.13 43.80 -26.43
CA ALA A 6 -26.71 43.47 -26.57
C ALA A 6 -25.86 44.72 -26.85
N HIS A 7 -24.61 44.72 -26.37
CA HIS A 7 -23.59 45.68 -26.80
C HIS A 7 -22.33 44.94 -27.25
N ARG A 8 -22.00 45.06 -28.54
CA ARG A 8 -20.68 44.65 -29.07
C ARG A 8 -19.59 45.61 -28.59
N ARG A 9 -18.36 45.10 -28.55
CA ARG A 9 -17.17 45.87 -28.92
C ARG A 9 -16.31 44.98 -29.81
N ASP A 10 -16.01 45.45 -31.01
CA ASP A 10 -15.02 44.85 -31.91
C ASP A 10 -13.61 45.37 -31.55
N ARG A 11 -12.57 44.58 -31.84
CA ARG A 11 -11.26 45.04 -32.39
C ARG A 11 -10.31 43.85 -32.64
N ASP A 12 -9.96 43.70 -33.92
CA ASP A 12 -8.63 43.47 -34.52
C ASP A 12 -7.67 42.49 -33.81
N GLN A 13 -7.39 41.31 -34.35
CA GLN A 13 -6.48 41.03 -35.50
C GLN A 13 -4.99 41.41 -35.30
N VAL A 14 -4.23 40.52 -34.65
CA VAL A 14 -2.91 40.02 -35.08
C VAL A 14 -2.84 38.56 -34.59
N GLY A 15 -2.31 37.55 -35.30
CA GLY A 15 -1.75 37.46 -36.66
C GLY A 15 -1.54 35.98 -37.03
N GLU A 16 -0.82 35.68 -38.13
CA GLU A 16 -0.66 34.32 -38.67
C GLU A 16 0.81 34.01 -39.04
N VAL A 17 1.34 32.86 -38.61
CA VAL A 17 2.53 32.21 -39.20
C VAL A 17 2.38 30.69 -39.06
N ALA A 18 2.56 29.95 -40.16
CA ALA A 18 2.67 28.49 -40.19
C ALA A 18 3.96 28.07 -40.92
N ALA A 19 4.57 26.96 -40.50
CA ALA A 19 5.69 26.32 -41.19
C ALA A 19 5.71 24.81 -40.91
N ASP A 20 5.88 24.00 -41.97
CA ASP A 20 5.94 22.53 -41.97
C ASP A 20 7.45 22.08 -42.12
N PRO A 21 7.86 20.80 -42.32
CA PRO A 21 9.02 20.27 -41.58
C PRO A 21 10.12 19.64 -42.48
N ARG A 22 11.02 18.83 -41.88
CA ARG A 22 12.06 17.97 -42.51
C ARG A 22 13.22 18.78 -43.16
N HIS A 23 14.41 18.28 -43.51
CA HIS A 23 15.24 17.07 -43.23
C HIS A 23 16.64 17.58 -42.74
N HIS A 24 17.74 16.87 -42.45
CA HIS A 24 18.26 15.49 -42.67
C HIS A 24 18.91 14.93 -41.37
N LEU A 25 19.35 13.66 -41.19
CA LEU A 25 19.84 12.52 -42.01
C LEU A 25 21.35 12.48 -42.35
N VAL A 26 22.13 11.79 -41.51
CA VAL A 26 23.32 10.92 -41.79
C VAL A 26 23.35 9.92 -40.61
N GLU A 27 23.31 8.58 -40.67
CA GLU A 27 23.74 7.48 -41.56
C GLU A 27 25.06 6.79 -41.19
N GLY A 28 25.07 5.45 -41.34
CA GLY A 28 26.21 4.53 -41.12
C GLY A 28 26.11 3.69 -39.82
N GLY A 29 26.16 2.34 -39.83
CA GLY A 29 26.14 1.38 -40.96
C GLY A 29 26.79 0.03 -40.61
N GLY A 30 26.27 -1.10 -41.14
CA GLY A 30 26.79 -2.47 -40.94
C GLY A 30 26.13 -3.22 -39.77
N GLU A 31 25.25 -4.22 -39.92
CA GLU A 31 25.27 -5.52 -40.64
C GLU A 31 25.96 -6.67 -39.90
N GLY A 32 25.31 -7.86 -39.85
CA GLY A 32 25.82 -9.07 -39.19
C GLY A 32 24.76 -10.18 -39.02
N LEU A 33 24.65 -11.09 -39.98
CA LEU A 33 23.59 -12.12 -40.07
C LEU A 33 23.86 -13.40 -39.26
N GLY A 34 22.79 -14.00 -38.73
CA GLY A 34 22.55 -15.46 -38.85
C GLY A 34 22.71 -16.34 -37.61
N GLY A 35 21.88 -17.39 -37.53
CA GLY A 35 22.02 -18.51 -36.57
C GLY A 35 20.70 -19.09 -36.07
N ARG A 36 20.38 -20.35 -36.42
CA ARG A 36 19.27 -21.13 -35.84
C ARG A 36 19.80 -22.43 -35.22
N HIS A 37 19.55 -22.68 -33.94
CA HIS A 37 19.38 -24.00 -33.31
C HIS A 37 18.65 -23.81 -31.95
N GLY A 38 17.92 -24.76 -31.37
CA GLY A 38 17.61 -26.11 -31.83
C GLY A 38 17.93 -27.21 -30.81
N ALA A 39 17.31 -27.20 -29.62
CA ALA A 39 17.49 -28.25 -28.59
C ALA A 39 16.23 -28.44 -27.72
N THR A 40 16.11 -29.59 -27.05
CA THR A 40 14.87 -30.10 -26.45
C THR A 40 15.07 -30.66 -25.03
N LEU A 41 14.06 -30.44 -24.17
CA LEU A 41 13.63 -31.14 -22.93
C LEU A 41 14.42 -32.39 -22.45
N PRO A 42 14.59 -32.59 -21.12
CA PRO A 42 13.51 -33.24 -20.35
C PRO A 42 13.24 -32.76 -18.92
N ARG A 43 12.11 -33.22 -18.37
CA ARG A 43 11.62 -32.99 -16.99
C ARG A 43 12.23 -34.00 -16.00
N GLY A 44 12.37 -33.61 -14.73
CA GLY A 44 12.61 -34.51 -13.61
C GLY A 44 11.71 -34.20 -12.39
N ARG A 45 11.11 -35.23 -11.78
CA ARG A 45 10.38 -35.15 -10.48
C ARG A 45 11.22 -35.82 -9.39
N GLY A 46 11.36 -35.25 -8.18
CA GLY A 46 12.12 -35.95 -7.13
C GLY A 46 12.18 -35.35 -5.72
N ARG A 47 11.13 -35.60 -4.91
CA ARG A 47 11.12 -35.88 -3.44
C ARG A 47 11.81 -34.94 -2.42
N ARG A 48 11.15 -34.80 -1.25
CA ARG A 48 11.72 -34.30 0.03
C ARG A 48 12.76 -35.25 0.62
N PRO A 49 13.62 -34.76 1.54
CA PRO A 49 14.00 -35.53 2.72
C PRO A 49 13.87 -34.77 4.07
N VAL A 50 13.43 -35.52 5.10
CA VAL A 50 13.39 -35.31 6.56
C VAL A 50 13.27 -36.76 7.14
N PRO A 51 13.70 -37.17 8.36
CA PRO A 51 14.37 -36.48 9.49
C PRO A 51 15.91 -36.68 9.45
N VAL A 52 16.77 -36.78 10.49
CA VAL A 52 16.68 -37.05 11.95
C VAL A 52 17.78 -36.28 12.72
N GLY A 53 17.61 -36.06 14.03
CA GLY A 53 18.56 -35.38 14.91
C GLY A 53 19.43 -36.31 15.80
N GLY A 54 20.27 -35.71 16.64
CA GLY A 54 21.13 -36.39 17.61
C GLY A 54 21.45 -35.50 18.82
N LEU A 55 21.78 -36.10 19.97
CA LEU A 55 21.98 -35.42 21.26
C LEU A 55 23.46 -35.11 21.53
N GLY A 56 23.73 -33.91 22.10
CA GLY A 56 25.05 -33.47 22.55
C GLY A 56 24.92 -32.43 23.68
N ARG A 57 25.90 -32.37 24.60
CA ARG A 57 25.79 -31.62 25.86
C ARG A 57 26.51 -30.26 25.86
N SER A 58 25.99 -29.38 26.73
CA SER A 58 26.69 -28.31 27.49
C SER A 58 27.57 -27.30 26.73
N GLY A 59 27.05 -26.08 26.64
CA GLY A 59 27.78 -24.82 26.46
C GLY A 59 26.85 -23.67 26.84
N GLN A 60 27.37 -22.61 27.49
CA GLN A 60 26.58 -21.41 27.77
C GLN A 60 26.44 -20.60 26.48
N ASP A 61 25.21 -20.37 26.04
CA ASP A 61 24.92 -19.21 25.18
C ASP A 61 23.45 -18.80 25.21
N GLY A 62 23.17 -17.52 24.94
CA GLY A 62 21.86 -16.90 25.04
C GLY A 62 20.90 -17.34 23.92
N ARG A 63 20.20 -18.48 24.09
CA ARG A 63 19.27 -19.01 23.07
C ARG A 63 18.04 -18.11 22.86
N VAL A 64 18.15 -17.19 21.90
CA VAL A 64 17.02 -16.51 21.25
C VAL A 64 15.99 -17.55 20.78
N ARG A 65 14.77 -17.49 21.32
CA ARG A 65 13.65 -18.31 20.83
C ARG A 65 13.03 -17.62 19.62
N GLN A 66 13.46 -18.04 18.44
CA GLN A 66 13.24 -17.30 17.21
C GLN A 66 11.96 -17.74 16.47
N GLY A 67 10.86 -17.00 16.66
CA GLY A 67 9.71 -17.01 15.75
C GLY A 67 10.04 -16.19 14.50
N ALA A 68 10.67 -16.82 13.50
CA ALA A 68 11.12 -16.12 12.29
C ALA A 68 10.02 -16.06 11.21
N VAL A 69 9.51 -14.86 10.93
CA VAL A 69 8.66 -14.58 9.75
C VAL A 69 9.24 -13.40 8.99
N GLY A 70 10.12 -13.70 8.02
CA GLY A 70 10.72 -12.69 7.14
C GLY A 70 11.59 -11.67 7.86
N GLN A 71 11.37 -10.39 7.53
CA GLN A 71 12.18 -9.24 7.95
C GLN A 71 11.93 -8.74 9.38
N VAL A 72 10.92 -9.29 10.07
CA VAL A 72 10.51 -8.89 11.42
C VAL A 72 10.76 -10.05 12.41
N ARG A 73 11.26 -9.74 13.60
CA ARG A 73 11.42 -10.72 14.69
C ARG A 73 11.26 -10.10 16.07
N VAL A 74 10.66 -10.85 17.00
CA VAL A 74 10.73 -10.53 18.42
C VAL A 74 12.12 -10.89 18.95
N VAL A 75 12.72 -9.98 19.71
CA VAL A 75 14.02 -10.12 20.36
C VAL A 75 13.89 -9.78 21.85
N ARG A 76 14.84 -10.26 22.66
CA ARG A 76 14.89 -9.95 24.10
C ARG A 76 16.17 -9.19 24.43
N VAL A 77 16.03 -7.96 24.94
CA VAL A 77 17.12 -7.03 25.26
C VAL A 77 16.90 -6.55 26.69
N ASP A 78 17.91 -6.68 27.55
CA ASP A 78 17.87 -6.29 28.97
C ASP A 78 16.62 -6.79 29.73
N GLY A 79 16.21 -8.02 29.41
CA GLY A 79 15.03 -8.68 29.98
C GLY A 79 13.68 -8.25 29.38
N ARG A 80 13.62 -7.17 28.59
CA ARG A 80 12.42 -6.68 27.87
C ARG A 80 12.27 -7.38 26.51
N GLU A 81 11.03 -7.55 26.05
CA GLU A 81 10.74 -8.04 24.69
C GLU A 81 10.42 -6.87 23.76
N LEU A 82 11.03 -6.90 22.58
CA LEU A 82 11.05 -5.82 21.58
C LEU A 82 10.94 -6.42 20.18
N VAL A 83 10.61 -5.59 19.19
CA VAL A 83 10.58 -5.98 17.77
C VAL A 83 11.79 -5.41 17.05
N GLU A 84 12.59 -6.26 16.42
CA GLU A 84 13.59 -5.87 15.43
C GLU A 84 13.00 -6.04 14.03
N LYS A 85 12.94 -4.96 13.25
CA LYS A 85 12.54 -4.97 11.84
C LYS A 85 13.71 -4.54 10.97
N ARG A 86 13.96 -5.29 9.89
CA ARG A 86 15.05 -5.09 8.94
C ARG A 86 14.52 -4.73 7.56
N PHE A 87 15.17 -3.80 6.88
CA PHE A 87 14.71 -3.26 5.61
C PHE A 87 15.75 -3.54 4.52
N ALA A 88 15.28 -3.99 3.35
CA ALA A 88 16.11 -4.05 2.13
C ALA A 88 16.07 -2.73 1.34
N ASP A 89 15.01 -1.94 1.53
CA ASP A 89 14.78 -0.64 0.90
C ASP A 89 15.04 0.48 1.94
N PRO A 90 16.03 1.37 1.72
CA PRO A 90 16.30 2.47 2.64
C PRO A 90 15.17 3.51 2.71
N VAL A 91 14.35 3.65 1.65
CA VAL A 91 13.22 4.60 1.67
C VAL A 91 12.14 4.12 2.64
N ARG A 92 11.85 2.81 2.65
CA ARG A 92 10.94 2.19 3.63
C ARG A 92 11.44 2.31 5.07
N HIS A 93 12.74 2.08 5.29
CA HIS A 93 13.39 2.30 6.58
C HIS A 93 13.21 3.75 7.08
N ASP A 94 13.60 4.72 6.26
CA ASP A 94 13.57 6.14 6.64
C ASP A 94 12.13 6.65 6.80
N THR A 95 11.18 6.09 6.04
CA THR A 95 9.74 6.36 6.16
C THR A 95 9.19 5.90 7.52
N GLU A 96 9.42 4.65 7.92
CA GLU A 96 8.97 4.16 9.23
C GLU A 96 9.63 4.93 10.39
N VAL A 97 10.93 5.20 10.28
CA VAL A 97 11.67 5.99 11.28
C VAL A 97 11.11 7.41 11.42
N GLN A 98 10.71 8.04 10.33
CA GLN A 98 10.11 9.39 10.36
C GLN A 98 8.67 9.37 10.88
N ALA A 99 7.85 8.41 10.46
CA ALA A 99 6.47 8.26 10.92
C ALA A 99 6.41 8.03 12.43
N LEU A 100 7.15 7.04 12.95
CA LEU A 100 7.16 6.74 14.39
C LEU A 100 7.75 7.89 15.23
N ARG A 101 8.66 8.71 14.67
CA ARG A 101 9.12 9.96 15.31
C ARG A 101 8.05 11.05 15.33
N ALA A 102 7.25 11.18 14.27
CA ALA A 102 6.15 12.14 14.21
C ALA A 102 4.98 11.77 15.13
N LEU A 103 4.79 10.48 15.38
CA LEU A 103 3.73 9.93 16.24
C LEU A 103 4.11 9.84 17.72
N ALA A 104 5.39 10.04 18.06
CA ALA A 104 5.88 9.98 19.44
C ALA A 104 5.17 11.00 20.34
N GLY A 105 4.45 10.53 21.36
CA GLY A 105 3.65 11.38 22.26
C GLY A 105 2.28 11.81 21.71
N SER A 106 1.85 11.31 20.55
CA SER A 106 0.51 11.59 20.00
C SER A 106 -0.64 10.97 20.79
N GLY A 107 -0.37 9.92 21.58
CA GLY A 107 -1.38 9.11 22.27
C GLY A 107 -1.89 7.92 21.46
N LEU A 108 -1.62 7.85 20.16
CA LEU A 108 -1.98 6.71 19.31
C LEU A 108 -1.16 5.44 19.71
N PRO A 109 -1.76 4.24 19.66
CA PRO A 109 -1.09 2.99 20.02
C PRO A 109 -0.14 2.53 18.91
N VAL A 110 1.09 3.04 18.91
CA VAL A 110 2.11 2.79 17.87
C VAL A 110 3.45 2.34 18.49
N PRO A 111 4.33 1.66 17.74
CA PRO A 111 5.64 1.26 18.26
C PRO A 111 6.53 2.45 18.62
N GLU A 112 7.11 2.44 19.82
CA GLU A 112 8.13 3.41 20.21
C GLU A 112 9.50 2.95 19.69
N LEU A 113 10.24 3.82 19.01
CA LEU A 113 11.61 3.53 18.57
C LEU A 113 12.56 3.48 19.77
N VAL A 114 13.15 2.30 20.01
CA VAL A 114 14.18 2.06 21.04
C VAL A 114 15.58 2.28 20.47
N ALA A 115 15.83 1.87 19.22
CA ALA A 115 17.07 2.15 18.49
C ALA A 115 16.84 2.18 16.98
N VAL A 116 17.69 2.92 16.26
CA VAL A 116 17.71 3.01 14.79
C VAL A 116 19.15 2.83 14.32
N ALA A 117 19.35 1.95 13.34
CA ALA A 117 20.62 1.73 12.64
C ALA A 117 20.35 1.55 11.13
N PRO A 118 21.32 1.80 10.24
CA PRO A 118 21.09 1.73 8.79
C PRO A 118 20.49 0.38 8.35
N GLY A 119 19.24 0.41 7.86
CA GLY A 119 18.51 -0.79 7.44
C GLY A 119 17.87 -1.61 8.56
N SER A 120 17.81 -1.13 9.80
CA SER A 120 17.09 -1.82 10.88
C SER A 120 16.64 -0.91 12.04
N VAL A 121 15.38 -1.08 12.47
CA VAL A 121 14.86 -0.47 13.70
C VAL A 121 14.67 -1.52 14.79
N LEU A 122 14.82 -1.09 16.04
CA LEU A 122 14.41 -1.81 17.24
C LEU A 122 13.32 -0.96 17.91
N MET A 123 12.15 -1.54 18.15
CA MET A 123 10.98 -0.83 18.66
C MET A 123 10.21 -1.66 19.69
N THR A 124 9.27 -1.04 20.41
CA THR A 124 8.44 -1.75 21.41
C THR A 124 7.58 -2.84 20.76
N LEU A 125 7.41 -3.96 21.47
CA LEU A 125 6.40 -4.95 21.14
C LEU A 125 5.05 -4.49 21.72
N LEU A 126 4.08 -4.21 20.84
CA LEU A 126 2.73 -3.86 21.25
C LEU A 126 1.93 -5.12 21.64
N PRO A 127 1.03 -5.04 22.63
CA PRO A 127 0.18 -6.16 23.02
C PRO A 127 -0.97 -6.36 22.04
N GLY A 128 -1.47 -7.60 21.93
CA GLY A 128 -2.69 -7.94 21.23
C GLY A 128 -2.54 -9.01 20.15
N GLU A 129 -3.67 -9.39 19.57
CA GLU A 129 -3.79 -10.33 18.44
C GLU A 129 -4.01 -9.53 17.14
N ARG A 130 -3.37 -9.90 16.02
CA ARG A 130 -3.64 -9.28 14.72
C ARG A 130 -5.09 -9.52 14.32
N VAL A 131 -5.77 -8.48 13.82
CA VAL A 131 -7.18 -8.58 13.40
C VAL A 131 -7.38 -9.64 12.31
N ASP A 132 -6.44 -9.79 11.37
CA ASP A 132 -6.53 -10.79 10.30
C ASP A 132 -6.56 -12.25 10.78
N GLY A 133 -6.06 -12.54 11.99
CA GLY A 133 -6.09 -13.85 12.62
C GLY A 133 -7.38 -14.17 13.38
N LEU A 134 -8.33 -13.24 13.50
CA LEU A 134 -9.53 -13.38 14.33
C LEU A 134 -10.73 -13.94 13.56
N ASP A 135 -11.78 -14.34 14.30
CA ASP A 135 -13.07 -14.68 13.71
C ASP A 135 -13.73 -13.48 13.02
N ALA A 136 -14.64 -13.74 12.08
CA ALA A 136 -15.23 -12.70 11.23
C ALA A 136 -15.96 -11.59 12.02
N SER A 137 -16.56 -11.90 13.18
CA SER A 137 -17.25 -10.91 14.01
C SER A 137 -16.24 -9.96 14.67
N ARG A 138 -15.17 -10.51 15.27
CA ARG A 138 -14.07 -9.69 15.81
C ARG A 138 -13.29 -8.95 14.73
N GLN A 139 -13.22 -9.46 13.49
CA GLN A 139 -12.65 -8.69 12.37
C GLN A 139 -13.48 -7.46 12.03
N ILE A 140 -14.81 -7.58 11.94
CA ILE A 140 -15.70 -6.43 11.67
C ILE A 140 -15.61 -5.41 12.83
N ALA A 141 -15.70 -5.89 14.07
CA ALA A 141 -15.62 -5.03 15.26
C ALA A 141 -14.28 -4.28 15.35
N GLY A 142 -13.15 -4.98 15.17
CA GLY A 142 -11.81 -4.38 15.23
C GLY A 142 -11.54 -3.37 14.10
N ILE A 143 -12.03 -3.65 12.89
CA ILE A 143 -11.90 -2.72 11.76
C ILE A 143 -12.76 -1.47 11.98
N GLY A 144 -14.01 -1.62 12.42
CA GLY A 144 -14.86 -0.49 12.81
C GLY A 144 -14.27 0.35 13.95
N ALA A 145 -13.75 -0.30 15.00
CA ALA A 145 -13.07 0.40 16.10
C ALA A 145 -11.80 1.13 15.66
N SER A 146 -11.08 0.63 14.65
CA SER A 146 -9.90 1.30 14.09
C SER A 146 -10.23 2.64 13.42
N ALA A 147 -11.47 2.86 12.98
CA ALA A 147 -11.87 4.08 12.29
C ALA A 147 -11.65 5.35 13.12
N ALA A 148 -11.82 5.26 14.45
CA ALA A 148 -11.56 6.36 15.37
C ALA A 148 -10.07 6.74 15.39
N LEU A 149 -9.16 5.75 15.46
CA LEU A 149 -7.71 5.99 15.41
C LEU A 149 -7.25 6.53 14.06
N LEU A 150 -7.88 6.08 12.95
CA LEU A 150 -7.62 6.63 11.62
C LEU A 150 -8.10 8.08 11.50
N HIS A 151 -9.25 8.41 12.10
CA HIS A 151 -9.74 9.78 12.17
C HIS A 151 -8.85 10.68 13.05
N GLU A 152 -8.32 10.17 14.17
CA GLU A 152 -7.34 10.88 14.99
C GLU A 152 -6.01 11.10 14.26
N LEU A 153 -5.49 10.08 13.57
CA LEU A 153 -4.29 10.15 12.73
C LEU A 153 -4.42 11.24 11.65
N HIS A 154 -5.54 11.25 10.93
CA HIS A 154 -5.82 12.24 9.89
C HIS A 154 -5.99 13.68 10.43
N ARG A 155 -6.08 13.88 11.74
CA ARG A 155 -6.15 15.21 12.39
C ARG A 155 -4.81 15.69 12.94
N LEU A 156 -3.77 14.84 12.94
CA LEU A 156 -2.42 15.26 13.32
C LEU A 156 -1.83 16.21 12.25
N PRO A 157 -1.03 17.22 12.64
CA PRO A 157 -0.31 18.05 11.68
C PRO A 157 0.58 17.17 10.78
N PRO A 158 0.49 17.30 9.44
CA PRO A 158 1.26 16.46 8.53
C PRO A 158 2.77 16.72 8.71
N PRO A 159 3.59 15.70 9.05
CA PRO A 159 5.00 15.90 9.35
C PRO A 159 5.82 16.24 8.09
N THR A 160 6.97 16.85 8.31
CA THR A 160 7.97 17.10 7.26
C THR A 160 8.87 15.87 7.04
N GLY A 161 9.41 15.75 5.82
CA GLY A 161 10.34 14.68 5.44
C GLY A 161 9.68 13.46 4.78
N LEU A 162 8.46 13.09 5.22
CA LEU A 162 7.75 11.94 4.66
C LEU A 162 7.45 12.07 3.15
N PRO A 163 7.30 10.94 2.43
CA PRO A 163 6.89 10.92 1.03
C PRO A 163 5.58 11.68 0.74
N GLY A 164 5.39 12.07 -0.52
CA GLY A 164 4.08 12.43 -1.04
C GLY A 164 3.18 11.20 -1.26
N PRO A 165 1.91 11.41 -1.68
CA PRO A 165 1.01 10.30 -2.02
C PRO A 165 1.50 9.53 -3.26
N PRO A 166 0.97 8.32 -3.50
CA PRO A 166 1.22 7.59 -4.74
C PRO A 166 0.85 8.40 -5.99
N ASP A 167 1.60 8.19 -7.07
CA ASP A 167 1.36 8.85 -8.36
C ASP A 167 0.19 8.17 -9.09
N ASP A 168 -1.02 8.66 -8.82
CA ASP A 168 -2.27 8.12 -9.36
C ASP A 168 -2.36 8.24 -10.88
N ALA A 169 -1.75 9.27 -11.48
CA ALA A 169 -1.69 9.43 -12.93
C ALA A 169 -0.83 8.32 -13.56
N ARG A 170 0.35 8.04 -12.97
CA ARG A 170 1.23 6.95 -13.39
C ARG A 170 0.64 5.57 -13.11
N THR A 171 -0.11 5.39 -12.03
CA THR A 171 -0.86 4.16 -11.75
C THR A 171 -1.91 3.90 -12.84
N ILE A 172 -2.73 4.91 -13.18
CA ILE A 172 -3.73 4.82 -14.26
C ILE A 172 -3.06 4.55 -15.63
N HIS A 173 -1.91 5.16 -15.91
CA HIS A 173 -1.14 4.92 -17.13
C HIS A 173 -0.62 3.48 -17.19
N ARG A 174 0.12 3.02 -16.17
CA ARG A 174 0.65 1.64 -16.07
C ARG A 174 -0.44 0.59 -16.18
N TYR A 175 -1.59 0.79 -15.53
CA TYR A 175 -2.71 -0.15 -15.60
C TYR A 175 -3.28 -0.29 -17.03
N ARG A 176 -3.38 0.83 -17.76
CA ARG A 176 -3.83 0.85 -19.16
C ARG A 176 -2.80 0.19 -20.09
N GLU A 177 -1.52 0.53 -19.96
CA GLU A 177 -0.44 -0.11 -20.73
C GLU A 177 -0.32 -1.62 -20.46
N ALA A 178 -0.59 -2.03 -19.22
CA ALA A 178 -0.54 -3.41 -18.79
C ALA A 178 -1.66 -4.30 -19.36
N GLY A 179 -2.69 -3.71 -20.00
CA GLY A 179 -3.87 -4.42 -20.50
C GLY A 179 -4.91 -4.74 -19.42
N GLY A 180 -4.99 -3.93 -18.36
CA GLY A 180 -5.98 -4.09 -17.30
C GLY A 180 -7.43 -4.01 -17.80
N PRO A 181 -8.39 -4.74 -17.18
CA PRO A 181 -9.81 -4.63 -17.47
C PRO A 181 -10.36 -3.19 -17.48
N PRO A 182 -11.42 -2.90 -18.26
CA PRO A 182 -12.01 -1.55 -18.30
C PRO A 182 -12.52 -1.14 -16.92
N LEU A 183 -12.07 0.03 -16.45
CA LEU A 183 -12.50 0.64 -15.19
C LEU A 183 -12.75 2.15 -15.40
N PRO A 184 -13.68 2.77 -14.66
CA PRO A 184 -13.97 4.21 -14.71
C PRO A 184 -12.90 5.04 -13.98
N LEU A 185 -11.65 4.89 -14.43
CA LEU A 185 -10.45 5.49 -13.83
C LEU A 185 -10.41 7.01 -14.01
N ARG A 186 -10.52 7.72 -12.88
CA ARG A 186 -10.28 9.15 -12.71
C ARG A 186 -9.52 9.39 -11.40
N ILE A 187 -8.90 10.55 -11.28
CA ILE A 187 -8.35 11.06 -10.02
C ILE A 187 -9.44 12.00 -9.43
N PRO A 188 -10.04 11.69 -8.27
CA PRO A 188 -10.95 12.60 -7.58
C PRO A 188 -10.23 13.88 -7.11
N PRO A 189 -10.94 14.99 -6.87
CA PRO A 189 -10.36 16.18 -6.24
C PRO A 189 -9.78 15.85 -4.86
N ALA A 190 -8.64 16.44 -4.53
CA ALA A 190 -8.05 16.30 -3.20
C ALA A 190 -8.92 17.01 -2.14
N SER A 191 -9.13 16.32 -1.02
CA SER A 191 -9.95 16.72 0.13
C SER A 191 -9.11 17.25 1.30
N GLY A 192 -7.84 16.87 1.39
CA GLY A 192 -6.94 17.31 2.45
C GLY A 192 -5.48 16.94 2.21
N ARG A 193 -4.62 17.29 3.18
CA ARG A 193 -3.21 16.87 3.22
C ARG A 193 -2.85 16.49 4.66
N VAL A 194 -2.88 15.18 4.95
CA VAL A 194 -2.80 14.62 6.30
C VAL A 194 -1.66 13.60 6.41
N LEU A 195 -1.29 13.20 7.63
CA LEU A 195 -0.46 12.00 7.82
C LEU A 195 -1.30 10.75 7.49
N CYS A 196 -0.85 9.95 6.54
CA CYS A 196 -1.45 8.66 6.17
C CYS A 196 -0.52 7.50 6.56
N HIS A 197 -1.10 6.35 6.91
CA HIS A 197 -0.39 5.10 7.19
C HIS A 197 0.11 4.41 5.90
N GLY A 198 -0.59 4.59 4.79
CA GLY A 198 -0.36 3.96 3.50
C GLY A 198 -0.89 2.52 3.40
N ASP A 199 -0.79 1.74 4.48
CA ASP A 199 -1.26 0.35 4.53
C ASP A 199 -2.15 0.01 5.74
N TRP A 200 -3.24 0.76 5.95
CA TRP A 200 -4.22 0.49 7.01
C TRP A 200 -5.03 -0.79 6.71
N THR A 201 -4.53 -1.94 7.15
CA THR A 201 -5.11 -3.28 6.90
C THR A 201 -5.33 -4.06 8.19
N ASN A 202 -6.18 -5.09 8.15
CA ASN A 202 -6.40 -6.01 9.29
C ASN A 202 -5.14 -6.81 9.69
N GLY A 203 -4.13 -6.91 8.84
CA GLY A 203 -2.82 -7.46 9.21
C GLY A 203 -1.98 -6.52 10.09
N ASN A 204 -2.26 -5.22 10.02
CA ASN A 204 -1.46 -4.14 10.63
C ASN A 204 -2.15 -3.53 11.87
N LEU A 205 -3.32 -4.06 12.24
CA LEU A 205 -4.10 -3.71 13.43
C LEU A 205 -4.03 -4.83 14.46
N LEU A 206 -3.83 -4.48 15.74
CA LEU A 206 -3.86 -5.41 16.88
C LEU A 206 -5.06 -5.13 17.80
N LEU A 207 -5.70 -6.17 18.35
CA LEU A 207 -6.69 -6.04 19.41
C LEU A 207 -6.22 -6.62 20.75
N SER A 208 -6.53 -5.92 21.84
CA SER A 208 -6.49 -6.45 23.20
C SER A 208 -7.91 -6.45 23.77
N GLY A 209 -8.56 -7.62 23.74
CA GLY A 209 -10.00 -7.71 23.89
C GLY A 209 -10.72 -7.02 22.73
N GLU A 210 -11.47 -5.96 23.04
CA GLU A 210 -12.22 -5.14 22.08
C GLU A 210 -11.54 -3.79 21.77
N LEU A 211 -10.40 -3.49 22.41
CA LEU A 211 -9.65 -2.25 22.16
C LEU A 211 -8.58 -2.47 21.09
N VAL A 212 -8.47 -1.55 20.13
CA VAL A 212 -7.35 -1.52 19.19
C VAL A 212 -6.09 -1.10 19.96
N SER A 213 -5.19 -2.06 20.16
CA SER A 213 -4.01 -1.96 21.04
C SER A 213 -2.70 -1.76 20.28
N GLY A 214 -2.75 -1.71 18.94
CA GLY A 214 -1.59 -1.40 18.13
C GLY A 214 -1.92 -1.15 16.65
N VAL A 215 -1.21 -0.19 16.06
CA VAL A 215 -1.12 0.07 14.62
C VAL A 215 0.36 -0.03 14.23
N VAL A 216 0.69 -0.97 13.33
CA VAL A 216 2.08 -1.34 13.00
C VAL A 216 2.35 -1.33 11.49
N ASP A 217 3.62 -1.36 11.10
CA ASP A 217 4.10 -1.40 9.71
C ASP A 217 3.96 -0.05 8.97
N TRP A 218 4.58 0.99 9.54
CA TRP A 218 4.52 2.38 9.07
C TRP A 218 5.44 2.68 7.87
N GLU A 219 5.98 1.67 7.20
CA GLU A 219 6.93 1.86 6.09
C GLU A 219 6.29 2.33 4.77
N ALA A 220 4.96 2.36 4.71
CA ALA A 220 4.16 2.94 3.64
C ALA A 220 3.64 4.36 3.97
N ALA A 221 3.98 4.89 5.14
CA ALA A 221 3.47 6.17 5.62
C ALA A 221 3.90 7.33 4.71
N HIS A 222 2.97 8.26 4.50
CA HIS A 222 3.18 9.38 3.59
C HIS A 222 2.26 10.54 3.99
N VAL A 223 2.45 11.69 3.37
CA VAL A 223 1.54 12.82 3.55
C VAL A 223 0.58 12.88 2.36
N GLY A 224 -0.64 12.40 2.56
CA GLY A 224 -1.62 12.09 1.51
C GLY A 224 -3.02 12.66 1.76
N ASP A 225 -4.00 12.07 1.07
CA ASP A 225 -5.41 12.44 1.14
C ASP A 225 -6.20 11.47 2.05
N PRO A 226 -7.01 11.97 3.01
CA PRO A 226 -7.69 11.13 3.98
C PRO A 226 -8.77 10.22 3.38
N LEU A 227 -9.45 10.64 2.31
CA LEU A 227 -10.47 9.84 1.64
C LEU A 227 -9.83 8.77 0.74
N ARG A 228 -8.67 9.07 0.13
CA ARG A 228 -7.86 8.10 -0.60
C ARG A 228 -7.35 6.99 0.33
N GLU A 229 -6.86 7.31 1.54
CA GLU A 229 -6.50 6.28 2.52
C GLU A 229 -7.72 5.49 2.98
N LEU A 230 -8.79 6.16 3.42
CA LEU A 230 -10.02 5.49 3.87
C LEU A 230 -10.60 4.55 2.81
N SER A 231 -10.59 4.95 1.53
CA SER A 231 -11.07 4.12 0.43
C SER A 231 -10.15 2.94 0.12
N ARG A 232 -8.82 3.11 0.21
CA ARG A 232 -7.87 1.98 0.09
C ARG A 232 -8.09 0.97 1.21
N ALA A 233 -8.22 1.45 2.45
CA ALA A 233 -8.46 0.63 3.63
C ALA A 233 -9.81 -0.11 3.53
N ALA A 234 -10.90 0.58 3.16
CA ALA A 234 -12.22 -0.01 2.97
C ALA A 234 -12.24 -1.03 1.81
N TYR A 235 -11.59 -0.72 0.68
CA TYR A 235 -11.47 -1.66 -0.45
C TYR A 235 -10.72 -2.93 -0.08
N GLY A 236 -9.63 -2.80 0.70
CA GLY A 236 -8.86 -3.92 1.24
C GLY A 236 -9.66 -4.75 2.24
N ALA A 237 -10.35 -4.10 3.18
CA ALA A 237 -11.20 -4.76 4.18
C ALA A 237 -12.35 -5.56 3.54
N SER A 238 -12.99 -5.00 2.51
CA SER A 238 -14.13 -5.60 1.80
C SER A 238 -13.78 -6.74 0.83
N ARG A 239 -12.50 -7.12 0.67
CA ARG A 239 -12.09 -8.19 -0.27
C ARG A 239 -12.65 -9.57 0.08
N ASP A 240 -12.78 -9.88 1.37
CA ASP A 240 -13.31 -11.15 1.88
C ASP A 240 -14.71 -11.02 2.50
N ASP A 241 -15.04 -9.85 3.06
CA ASP A 241 -16.31 -9.58 3.74
C ASP A 241 -16.66 -8.08 3.66
N PRO A 242 -17.66 -7.67 2.86
CA PRO A 242 -17.95 -6.26 2.59
C PRO A 242 -18.32 -5.46 3.84
N ARG A 243 -18.87 -6.14 4.85
CA ARG A 243 -19.29 -5.56 6.14
C ARG A 243 -18.13 -4.91 6.89
N ARG A 244 -16.89 -5.33 6.62
CA ARG A 244 -15.68 -4.76 7.22
C ARG A 244 -15.39 -3.36 6.69
N GLY A 245 -15.44 -3.15 5.37
CA GLY A 245 -15.25 -1.83 4.77
C GLY A 245 -16.46 -0.91 5.00
N GLU A 246 -17.67 -1.48 5.04
CA GLU A 246 -18.88 -0.76 5.46
C GLU A 246 -18.73 -0.19 6.88
N ALA A 247 -18.37 -1.05 7.86
CA ALA A 247 -18.14 -0.63 9.25
C ALA A 247 -17.00 0.40 9.40
N LEU A 248 -15.93 0.29 8.61
CA LEU A 248 -14.84 1.28 8.61
C LEU A 248 -15.31 2.66 8.16
N VAL A 249 -16.08 2.73 7.06
CA VAL A 249 -16.56 3.99 6.49
C VAL A 249 -17.63 4.63 7.36
N GLU A 250 -18.56 3.83 7.89
CA GLU A 250 -19.59 4.29 8.83
C GLU A 250 -18.97 4.87 10.11
N ALA A 251 -18.05 4.12 10.76
CA ALA A 251 -17.42 4.55 12.00
C ALA A 251 -16.42 5.72 11.82
N TYR A 252 -15.88 5.93 10.61
CA TYR A 252 -15.07 7.12 10.30
C TYR A 252 -15.93 8.38 10.08
N GLY A 253 -17.19 8.21 9.67
CA GLY A 253 -18.14 9.31 9.43
C GLY A 253 -17.97 10.03 8.08
N ALA A 254 -17.44 9.36 7.05
CA ALA A 254 -17.35 9.91 5.69
C ALA A 254 -18.62 9.59 4.88
N ASP A 255 -18.95 10.40 3.87
CA ASP A 255 -19.99 10.03 2.90
C ASP A 255 -19.50 8.81 2.08
N PRO A 256 -20.24 7.68 2.07
CA PRO A 256 -19.86 6.52 1.28
C PRO A 256 -19.73 6.80 -0.23
N ALA A 257 -20.33 7.87 -0.76
CA ALA A 257 -20.12 8.32 -2.13
C ALA A 257 -18.68 8.82 -2.35
N ASP A 258 -18.21 9.70 -1.48
CA ASP A 258 -16.86 10.28 -1.54
C ASP A 258 -15.76 9.24 -1.28
N VAL A 259 -16.07 8.16 -0.56
CA VAL A 259 -15.19 6.98 -0.50
C VAL A 259 -15.26 6.15 -1.79
N ARG A 260 -16.46 5.89 -2.32
CA ARG A 260 -16.66 5.05 -3.52
C ARG A 260 -15.97 5.58 -4.78
N VAL A 261 -15.80 6.90 -4.93
CA VAL A 261 -15.18 7.47 -6.15
C VAL A 261 -13.72 7.08 -6.36
N TRP A 262 -13.01 6.64 -5.31
CA TRP A 262 -11.62 6.19 -5.38
C TRP A 262 -11.46 4.68 -5.67
N LEU A 263 -12.50 3.85 -5.48
CA LEU A 263 -12.41 2.39 -5.61
C LEU A 263 -11.85 1.88 -6.95
N PRO A 264 -12.14 2.48 -8.12
CA PRO A 264 -11.54 2.04 -9.40
C PRO A 264 -10.01 2.16 -9.42
N LEU A 265 -9.45 3.15 -8.70
CA LEU A 265 -8.01 3.35 -8.59
C LEU A 265 -7.38 2.24 -7.73
N HIS A 266 -7.96 1.94 -6.57
CA HIS A 266 -7.45 0.89 -5.67
C HIS A 266 -7.58 -0.51 -6.29
N ALA A 267 -8.62 -0.74 -7.10
CA ALA A 267 -8.75 -1.93 -7.93
C ALA A 267 -7.60 -2.05 -8.96
N ALA A 268 -7.21 -0.93 -9.60
CA ALA A 268 -6.09 -0.89 -10.52
C ALA A 268 -4.72 -1.07 -9.82
N GLU A 269 -4.53 -0.47 -8.64
CA GLU A 269 -3.34 -0.68 -7.79
C GLU A 269 -3.18 -2.16 -7.41
N LEU A 270 -4.25 -2.79 -6.90
CA LEU A 270 -4.24 -4.19 -6.47
C LEU A 270 -4.01 -5.14 -7.65
N TRP A 271 -4.58 -4.84 -8.82
CA TRP A 271 -4.36 -5.63 -10.04
C TRP A 271 -2.93 -5.52 -10.58
N LEU A 272 -2.34 -4.32 -10.56
CA LEU A 272 -0.92 -4.13 -10.89
C LEU A 272 -0.01 -4.88 -9.91
N TRP A 273 -0.30 -4.82 -8.61
CA TRP A 273 0.46 -5.58 -7.61
C TRP A 273 0.37 -7.09 -7.83
N PHE A 274 -0.84 -7.62 -8.07
CA PHE A 274 -1.01 -9.04 -8.37
C PHE A 274 -0.28 -9.47 -9.67
N ARG A 275 -0.17 -8.58 -10.67
CA ARG A 275 0.56 -8.82 -11.92
C ARG A 275 2.08 -8.86 -11.74
N GLU A 276 2.61 -8.12 -10.77
CA GLU A 276 4.05 -7.93 -10.58
C GLU A 276 4.66 -8.83 -9.49
N ALA A 277 3.88 -9.18 -8.45
CA ALA A 277 4.37 -9.98 -7.31
C ALA A 277 3.36 -11.01 -6.76
N GLY A 278 2.15 -11.11 -7.31
CA GLY A 278 1.06 -11.87 -6.70
C GLY A 278 0.94 -13.35 -7.12
N PRO A 279 0.10 -14.13 -6.41
CA PRO A 279 -0.35 -15.43 -6.88
C PRO A 279 -1.15 -15.28 -8.20
N PRO A 280 -0.81 -16.01 -9.28
CA PRO A 280 -1.51 -15.91 -10.56
C PRO A 280 -3.01 -16.15 -10.43
N GLU A 281 -3.45 -17.05 -9.54
CA GLU A 281 -4.86 -17.39 -9.29
C GLU A 281 -5.66 -16.22 -8.68
N TYR A 282 -4.97 -15.25 -8.05
CA TYR A 282 -5.58 -14.07 -7.44
C TYR A 282 -5.69 -12.95 -8.48
N LEU A 283 -4.64 -12.77 -9.32
CA LEU A 283 -4.70 -11.94 -10.52
C LEU A 283 -5.85 -12.37 -11.44
N ASP A 284 -5.98 -13.67 -11.69
CA ASP A 284 -7.01 -14.27 -12.53
C ASP A 284 -8.43 -14.01 -12.01
N ARG A 285 -8.60 -14.11 -10.69
CA ARG A 285 -9.87 -13.85 -9.99
C ARG A 285 -10.27 -12.39 -10.12
N LEU A 286 -9.36 -11.47 -9.78
CA LEU A 286 -9.59 -10.04 -9.88
C LEU A 286 -9.81 -9.62 -11.34
N THR A 287 -9.06 -10.18 -12.29
CA THR A 287 -9.24 -9.92 -13.74
C THR A 287 -10.65 -10.28 -14.22
N ARG A 288 -11.29 -11.31 -13.65
CA ARG A 288 -12.70 -11.63 -13.95
C ARG A 288 -13.66 -10.65 -13.30
N GLU A 289 -13.45 -10.33 -12.02
CA GLU A 289 -14.26 -9.39 -11.25
C GLU A 289 -14.30 -7.98 -11.88
N LEU A 290 -13.13 -7.43 -12.25
CA LEU A 290 -13.03 -6.09 -12.83
C LEU A 290 -13.60 -6.00 -14.26
N ARG A 291 -13.79 -7.13 -14.96
CA ARG A 291 -14.54 -7.16 -16.24
C ARG A 291 -16.06 -7.07 -16.03
N SER A 292 -16.53 -7.30 -14.82
CA SER A 292 -17.92 -7.12 -14.39
C SER A 292 -18.11 -5.88 -13.50
N TRP A 293 -17.19 -4.91 -13.55
CA TRP A 293 -17.31 -3.66 -12.81
C TRP A 293 -18.59 -2.89 -13.23
N PRO A 294 -19.44 -2.43 -12.29
CA PRO A 294 -20.63 -1.66 -12.62
C PRO A 294 -20.31 -0.37 -13.41
N ALA A 295 -21.07 -0.11 -14.47
CA ALA A 295 -20.93 1.07 -15.32
C ALA A 295 -21.46 2.36 -14.65
#